data_AF-A0A7W0M3B5-F1
#
_entry.id   AF-A0A7W0M3B5-F1
#
_cell.length_a   1.000
_cell.length_b   1.000
_cell.length_c   1.000
_cell.angle_alpha   90.00
_cell.angle_beta   90.00
_cell.angle_gamma   90.00
#
_symmetry.space_group_name_H-M   'P 1'
#
loop_
_entity.id
_entity.type
_entity.pdbx_description
1 polymer ?
#
loop_
_entity_poly.entity_id
_entity_poly.type
_entity_poly.pdbx_seq_one_letter_code
_entity_poly.pdbx_strand_id
1 'polypeptide(L)' 'APLWTELLDTWAVAGSGPGFTFPTTDPVKRIDYVTHSPNVHTLDADVVATQASDHLPVVADLVVRRGY' A
#
# COMPACT_ATOMS: atom_id res chain seq x y z
N ALA A 1 19.18 -5.96 3.56
CA ALA A 1 18.29 -7.11 3.34
C ALA A 1 17.30 -6.73 2.23
N PRO A 2 16.84 -7.64 1.38
CA PRO A 2 15.82 -7.30 0.38
C PRO A 2 14.51 -6.93 1.09
N LEU A 3 13.91 -5.79 0.73
CA LEU A 3 12.67 -5.28 1.35
C LEU A 3 11.56 -6.35 1.42
N TRP A 4 11.41 -7.12 0.34
CA TRP A 4 10.35 -8.12 0.17
C TRP A 4 10.60 -9.46 0.84
N THR A 5 11.79 -9.69 1.42
CA THR A 5 12.00 -10.89 2.24
C THR A 5 11.58 -10.68 3.69
N GLU A 6 11.58 -9.43 4.16
CA GLU A 6 11.30 -9.08 5.55
C GLU A 6 9.91 -8.47 5.75
N LEU A 7 9.39 -7.77 4.73
CA LEU A 7 8.13 -7.03 4.82
C LEU A 7 7.09 -7.53 3.82
N LEU A 8 5.84 -7.49 4.25
CA LEU A 8 4.67 -7.78 3.45
C LEU A 8 4.11 -6.47 2.86
N ASP A 9 3.76 -6.50 1.58
CA ASP A 9 3.10 -5.40 0.88
C ASP A 9 1.59 -5.44 1.14
N THR A 10 1.05 -4.38 1.77
CA THR A 10 -0.39 -4.25 2.07
C THR A 10 -1.26 -4.41 0.82
N TRP A 11 -0.81 -3.90 -0.33
CA TRP A 11 -1.54 -3.98 -1.59
C TRP A 11 -1.67 -5.42 -2.07
N ALA A 12 -0.58 -6.20 -1.95
CA ALA A 12 -0.59 -7.61 -2.34
C ALA A 12 -1.47 -8.46 -1.41
N VAL A 13 -1.66 -8.03 -0.15
CA VAL A 13 -2.45 -8.74 0.86
C VAL A 13 -3.94 -8.45 0.72
N ALA A 14 -4.33 -7.18 0.56
CA ALA A 14 -5.74 -6.77 0.62
C ALA A 14 -6.17 -5.74 -0.44
N GLY A 15 -5.29 -5.33 -1.36
CA GLY A 15 -5.63 -4.39 -2.42
C GLY A 15 -6.40 -5.04 -3.58
N SER A 16 -7.01 -4.21 -4.43
CA SER A 16 -7.79 -4.64 -5.59
C SER A 16 -7.28 -4.04 -6.89
N GLY A 17 -7.00 -4.90 -7.89
CA GLY A 17 -6.50 -4.46 -9.17
C GLY A 17 -5.03 -4.00 -9.13
N PRO A 18 -4.60 -3.15 -10.08
CA PRO A 18 -3.19 -2.89 -10.30
C PRO A 18 -2.53 -1.98 -9.26
N GLY A 19 -3.31 -1.18 -8.54
CA GLY A 19 -2.80 -0.25 -7.51
C GLY A 19 -1.91 0.84 -8.07
N PHE A 20 -2.18 1.29 -9.29
CA PHE A 20 -1.38 2.35 -9.88
C PHE A 20 -1.60 3.67 -9.15
N THR A 21 -0.49 4.34 -8.86
CA THR A 21 -0.45 5.58 -8.10
C THR A 21 0.13 6.72 -8.91
N PHE A 22 0.83 6.44 -10.02
CA PHE A 22 1.50 7.45 -10.82
C PHE A 22 1.35 7.23 -12.33
N PRO A 23 1.24 8.31 -13.14
CA PRO A 23 0.91 9.67 -12.74
C PRO A 23 -0.56 9.78 -12.33
N THR A 24 -0.89 10.74 -11.48
CA THR A 24 -2.26 10.96 -10.97
C THR A 24 -3.33 11.12 -12.06
N THR A 25 -2.98 11.67 -13.22
CA THR A 25 -3.94 11.89 -14.33
C THR A 25 -4.19 10.65 -15.19
N ASP A 26 -3.26 9.70 -15.22
CA ASP A 26 -3.36 8.44 -15.97
C ASP A 26 -2.48 7.38 -15.29
N PRO A 27 -2.94 6.80 -14.17
CA PRO A 27 -2.10 5.94 -13.35
C PRO A 27 -1.72 4.66 -14.09
N VAL A 28 -0.42 4.45 -14.30
CA VAL A 28 0.13 3.26 -14.99
C VAL A 28 1.30 2.61 -14.26
N LYS A 29 1.74 3.21 -13.14
CA LYS A 29 2.82 2.70 -12.31
C LYS A 29 2.37 2.62 -10.86
N ARG A 30 2.76 1.55 -10.18
CA ARG A 30 2.66 1.42 -8.72
C ARG A 30 4.05 1.60 -8.14
N ILE A 31 4.32 2.79 -7.63
CA ILE A 31 5.64 3.16 -7.09
C ILE A 31 5.57 3.60 -5.63
N ASP A 32 4.37 3.62 -5.05
CA ASP A 32 4.11 3.94 -3.65
C ASP A 32 3.58 2.70 -2.93
N TYR A 33 4.14 2.40 -1.76
CA TYR A 33 3.92 1.15 -1.04
C TYR A 33 3.76 1.43 0.45
N VAL A 34 2.79 0.77 1.09
CA VAL A 34 2.76 0.60 2.54
C VAL A 34 3.12 -0.86 2.83
N THR A 35 4.14 -1.08 3.66
CA THR A 35 4.64 -2.42 3.98
C THR A 35 4.74 -2.61 5.48
N HIS A 36 4.60 -3.85 5.95
CA HIS A 36 4.61 -4.15 7.38
C HIS A 36 5.31 -5.48 7.69
N SER A 37 5.72 -5.66 8.95
CA SER A 37 6.25 -6.92 9.44
C SER A 37 5.17 -8.00 9.53
N PRO A 38 5.51 -9.31 9.49
CA PRO A 38 4.52 -10.40 9.42
C PRO A 38 3.49 -10.48 10.57
N ASN A 39 3.73 -9.82 11.69
CA ASN A 39 2.85 -9.78 12.86
C ASN A 39 1.78 -8.67 12.82
N VAL A 40 1.80 -7.82 11.80
CA VAL A 40 0.73 -6.83 11.52
C VAL A 40 -0.23 -7.45 10.51
N HIS A 41 -1.53 -7.18 10.65
CA HIS A 41 -2.54 -7.67 9.71
C HIS A 41 -3.07 -6.50 8.87
N THR A 42 -3.16 -6.69 7.55
CA THR A 42 -3.83 -5.75 6.64
C THR A 42 -5.31 -6.14 6.55
N LEU A 43 -6.20 -5.16 6.77
CA LEU A 43 -7.65 -5.31 6.59
C LEU A 43 -8.09 -4.87 5.19
N ASP A 44 -7.54 -3.75 4.74
CA ASP A 44 -7.87 -3.14 3.45
C ASP A 44 -6.66 -2.33 2.93
N ALA A 45 -6.60 -2.14 1.62
CA ALA A 45 -5.66 -1.25 0.95
C ALA A 45 -6.31 -0.62 -0.28
N ASP A 46 -6.31 0.72 -0.35
CA ASP A 46 -6.97 1.47 -1.42
C ASP A 46 -6.07 2.60 -1.96
N VAL A 47 -6.32 3.00 -3.21
CA VAL A 47 -5.71 4.18 -3.84
C VAL A 47 -6.76 5.27 -3.94
N VAL A 48 -6.52 6.38 -3.25
CA VAL A 48 -7.48 7.49 -3.19
C VAL A 48 -7.38 8.33 -4.46
N ALA A 49 -8.47 8.41 -5.24
CA ALA A 49 -8.54 9.25 -6.42
C ALA A 49 -8.63 10.74 -6.05
N THR A 50 -7.52 11.47 -6.24
CA THR A 50 -7.42 12.92 -5.99
C THR A 50 -6.35 13.54 -6.87
N GLN A 51 -6.42 14.85 -7.11
CA GLN A 51 -5.41 15.62 -7.86
C GLN A 51 -4.53 16.51 -6.96
N ALA A 52 -4.44 16.16 -5.67
CA ALA A 52 -3.68 16.92 -4.68
C ALA A 52 -2.15 16.79 -4.82
N SER A 53 -1.67 15.83 -5.60
CA SER A 53 -0.26 15.50 -5.85
C SER A 53 -0.12 14.92 -7.27
N ASP A 54 1.10 14.75 -7.76
CA ASP A 54 1.37 13.97 -8.98
C ASP A 54 1.31 12.44 -8.73
N HIS A 55 1.28 12.03 -7.47
CA HIS A 55 0.98 10.66 -7.01
C HIS A 55 -0.38 10.56 -6.31
N LEU A 56 -1.11 9.46 -6.54
CA LEU A 56 -2.30 9.10 -5.78
C LEU A 56 -1.90 8.50 -4.42
N PRO A 57 -2.52 8.91 -3.31
CA PRO A 57 -2.24 8.35 -1.99
C PRO A 57 -2.63 6.87 -1.91
N VAL A 58 -1.76 6.05 -1.32
CA VAL A 58 -2.09 4.70 -0.87
C VAL A 58 -2.49 4.76 0.59
N VAL A 59 -3.66 4.21 0.91
CA VAL A 59 -4.18 4.11 2.27
C VAL A 59 -4.30 2.63 2.61
N ALA A 60 -3.87 2.25 3.81
CA ALA A 60 -3.99 0.87 4.30
C ALA A 60 -4.55 0.86 5.72
N ASP A 61 -5.56 0.02 5.94
CA ASP A 61 -6.13 -0.23 7.25
C ASP A 61 -5.42 -1.41 7.90
N LEU A 62 -4.77 -1.17 9.03
CA LEU A 62 -3.91 -2.15 9.70
C LEU A 62 -4.39 -2.46 11.11
N VAL A 63 -4.34 -3.74 11.49
CA VAL A 63 -4.43 -4.18 12.88
C VAL A 63 -3.04 -4.47 13.41
N VAL A 64 -2.62 -3.67 14.38
CA VAL A 64 -1.37 -3.85 15.10
C VAL A 64 -1.69 -4.38 16.49
N ARG A 65 -1.15 -5.54 16.83
CA ARG A 65 -1.25 -6.05 18.21
C ARG A 65 -0.38 -5.20 19.12
N ARG A 66 -0.94 -4.77 20.24
CA ARG A 66 -0.19 -3.99 21.23
C ARG A 66 0.67 -4.94 22.07
N GLY A 67 1.98 -4.77 22.00
CA GLY A 67 2.96 -5.44 22.88
C GLY A 67 3.50 -6.78 22.36
N TYR A 68 4.81 -6.91 22.43
CA TYR A 68 5.52 -8.15 22.73
C TYR A 68 5.89 -8.11 24.21
#